data_AF-A0A8C9AII1-F1
#
_entry.id   AF-A0A8C9AII1-F1
#
_cell.length_a   1.000
_cell.length_b   1.000
_cell.length_c   1.000
_cell.angle_alpha   90.00
_cell.angle_beta   90.00
_cell.angle_gamma   90.00
#
_symmetry.space_group_name_H-M   'P 1'
#
loop_
_entity.id
_entity.type
_entity.pdbx_description
1 polymer ?
#
loop_
_entity_poly.entity_id
_entity_poly.type
_entity_poly.pdbx_seq_one_letter_code
_entity_poly.pdbx_strand_id
1 'polypeptide(L)'
;MKLISNHNASKTLNSGDMETLIECQSEGDIKEHPLLASCESEDSICQFIEVKKRKKVLSWPFLMRRLSPSSDFSGALEPELKASLFDQPLSIICGENDTLPRPIQDILTILCLKGPSTEGIFRKAANEKARKELKEELNCGGAVDLERLPVHLLAVVFKDFLRSIPLKLLSSDLFEEWMGALETQDEEERIEALKQVANKLPRPNLLLLKHLVYVLCLISKNAEVSKMDSSNLAICIGPNMLTLESDQNLSFEAQKDLNNKVCSA
;
A
#
# COMPACT_ATOMS: atom_id res chain seq x y z
N MET A 1 -11.89 -11.95 65.47
CA MET A 1 -10.88 -13.02 65.45
C MET A 1 -9.71 -12.59 64.57
N LYS A 2 -8.49 -12.67 65.14
CA LYS A 2 -7.09 -12.66 64.63
C LYS A 2 -6.85 -12.50 63.10
N LEU A 3 -6.07 -11.52 62.60
CA LEU A 3 -4.60 -11.28 62.64
C LEU A 3 -3.73 -12.23 61.78
N ILE A 4 -3.22 -11.67 60.65
CA ILE A 4 -1.86 -11.68 60.03
C ILE A 4 -0.89 -12.85 60.36
N SER A 5 -0.24 -13.45 59.35
CA SER A 5 1.24 -13.51 59.17
C SER A 5 1.76 -14.53 58.14
N ASN A 6 2.75 -14.08 57.37
CA ASN A 6 3.69 -14.76 56.43
C ASN A 6 4.41 -16.01 56.98
N HIS A 7 4.88 -16.91 56.08
CA HIS A 7 6.32 -17.09 55.78
C HIS A 7 6.67 -18.09 54.64
N ASN A 8 7.81 -17.78 54.01
CA ASN A 8 8.58 -18.37 52.91
C ASN A 8 8.91 -19.88 52.97
N ALA A 9 9.17 -20.47 51.79
CA ALA A 9 10.39 -21.27 51.51
C ALA A 9 10.59 -21.48 49.99
N SER A 10 11.61 -20.84 49.41
CA SER A 10 12.15 -21.18 48.08
C SER A 10 13.53 -21.81 48.28
N LYS A 11 13.72 -23.03 47.75
CA LYS A 11 15.00 -23.76 47.77
C LYS A 11 15.72 -23.57 46.42
N THR A 12 16.99 -23.23 46.53
CA THR A 12 18.03 -23.13 45.50
C THR A 12 18.54 -24.51 45.10
N LEU A 13 18.81 -24.74 43.81
CA LEU A 13 19.83 -25.71 43.37
C LEU A 13 20.53 -25.19 42.09
N ASN A 14 21.85 -25.32 42.11
CA ASN A 14 22.84 -24.88 41.13
C ASN A 14 23.47 -26.12 40.48
N SER A 15 23.79 -26.07 39.18
CA SER A 15 24.70 -26.97 38.45
C SER A 15 24.83 -26.37 37.04
N GLY A 16 25.97 -26.10 36.43
CA GLY A 16 27.30 -26.71 36.55
C GLY A 16 27.75 -27.04 35.12
N ASP A 17 28.84 -26.44 34.68
CA ASP A 17 29.48 -26.59 33.36
C ASP A 17 29.82 -28.05 32.99
N MET A 18 29.83 -28.35 31.68
CA MET A 18 30.96 -29.06 31.05
C MET A 18 30.84 -29.13 29.51
N GLU A 19 31.89 -28.63 28.84
CA GLU A 19 32.28 -28.96 27.47
C GLU A 19 32.69 -30.45 27.35
N THR A 20 32.52 -31.05 26.17
CA THR A 20 33.50 -31.98 25.57
C THR A 20 33.20 -32.23 24.09
N LEU A 21 34.19 -31.88 23.25
CA LEU A 21 34.78 -32.63 22.13
C LEU A 21 33.90 -33.64 21.37
N ILE A 22 33.87 -33.52 20.04
CA ILE A 22 34.51 -34.49 19.13
C ILE A 22 34.69 -33.86 17.73
N GLU A 23 35.92 -34.06 17.27
CA GLU A 23 36.56 -33.73 16.01
C GLU A 23 36.27 -34.82 14.96
N CYS A 24 35.93 -34.45 13.73
CA CYS A 24 36.18 -35.28 12.54
C CYS A 24 36.58 -34.38 11.37
N GLN A 25 37.83 -34.60 10.94
CA GLN A 25 38.50 -34.01 9.79
C GLN A 25 38.06 -34.69 8.49
N SER A 26 38.01 -33.93 7.40
CA SER A 26 38.58 -34.36 6.11
C SER A 26 38.78 -33.14 5.19
N GLU A 27 40.04 -32.81 4.93
CA GLU A 27 40.47 -31.92 3.85
C GLU A 27 40.50 -32.66 2.52
N GLY A 28 40.16 -31.97 1.43
CA GLY A 28 40.32 -32.38 0.05
C GLY A 28 40.15 -31.18 -0.87
N ASP A 29 41.18 -30.91 -1.67
CA ASP A 29 41.59 -29.61 -2.18
C ASP A 29 41.33 -29.40 -3.69
N ILE A 30 41.31 -28.13 -4.11
CA ILE A 30 41.53 -27.48 -5.44
C ILE A 30 40.52 -27.60 -6.62
N LYS A 31 39.86 -26.48 -7.01
CA LYS A 31 40.11 -25.64 -8.23
C LYS A 31 38.90 -24.77 -8.67
N GLU A 32 39.21 -23.53 -9.02
CA GLU A 32 38.37 -22.42 -9.53
C GLU A 32 37.91 -22.55 -11.01
N HIS A 33 36.62 -22.24 -11.26
CA HIS A 33 35.93 -21.46 -12.35
C HIS A 33 36.27 -21.60 -13.87
N PRO A 34 35.43 -21.14 -14.88
CA PRO A 34 34.05 -20.60 -14.88
C PRO A 34 33.12 -20.99 -16.10
N LEU A 35 31.86 -20.45 -16.10
CA LEU A 35 30.87 -20.24 -17.22
C LEU A 35 30.03 -21.47 -17.67
N LEU A 36 28.73 -21.42 -17.98
CA LEU A 36 27.75 -20.36 -18.28
C LEU A 36 26.32 -20.97 -18.34
N ALA A 37 25.29 -20.14 -18.05
CA ALA A 37 23.93 -20.11 -18.62
C ALA A 37 22.72 -20.60 -17.79
N SER A 38 22.00 -19.58 -17.27
CA SER A 38 20.53 -19.41 -17.08
C SER A 38 19.76 -20.37 -16.17
N CYS A 39 18.91 -19.91 -15.25
CA CYS A 39 17.75 -19.03 -15.50
C CYS A 39 17.49 -18.07 -14.32
N GLU A 40 16.87 -16.94 -14.64
CA GLU A 40 16.88 -15.70 -13.86
C GLU A 40 15.80 -15.62 -12.76
N SER A 41 16.27 -15.32 -11.55
CA SER A 41 15.74 -14.43 -10.49
C SER A 41 14.28 -14.55 -10.01
N GLU A 42 14.10 -15.25 -8.89
CA GLU A 42 12.94 -15.10 -7.99
C GLU A 42 13.26 -14.32 -6.68
N ASP A 43 14.45 -13.71 -6.58
CA ASP A 43 14.95 -13.10 -5.34
C ASP A 43 14.47 -11.66 -5.06
N SER A 44 13.70 -11.04 -5.96
CA SER A 44 13.37 -9.60 -5.86
C SER A 44 12.33 -9.26 -4.78
N ILE A 45 11.53 -10.22 -4.30
CA ILE A 45 10.50 -9.94 -3.28
C ILE A 45 11.04 -10.15 -1.86
N CYS A 46 11.90 -11.15 -1.67
CA CYS A 46 12.47 -11.48 -0.37
C CYS A 46 13.50 -10.44 0.14
N GLN A 47 14.16 -9.70 -0.76
CA GLN A 47 15.05 -8.60 -0.36
C GLN A 47 14.32 -7.35 0.19
N PHE A 48 13.00 -7.19 -0.03
CA PHE A 48 12.25 -6.05 0.51
C PHE A 48 11.85 -6.20 1.99
N ILE A 49 11.89 -7.42 2.52
CA ILE A 49 11.42 -7.70 3.89
C ILE A 49 12.57 -7.58 4.90
N GLU A 50 13.82 -7.84 4.50
CA GLU A 50 15.02 -7.77 5.34
C GLU A 50 15.87 -6.50 5.12
N VAL A 51 15.40 -5.33 5.57
CA VAL A 51 16.32 -4.20 5.85
C VAL A 51 15.95 -3.51 7.15
N LYS A 52 16.46 -4.03 8.27
CA LYS A 52 16.71 -3.23 9.48
C LYS A 52 18.11 -3.52 10.02
N LYS A 53 19.09 -2.83 9.44
CA LYS A 53 20.31 -2.26 10.07
C LYS A 53 21.35 -2.00 8.98
N ARG A 54 21.15 -0.95 8.19
CA ARG A 54 22.23 -0.15 7.59
C ARG A 54 21.60 1.10 7.01
N LYS A 55 22.04 2.25 7.51
CA LYS A 55 21.77 3.55 6.90
C LYS A 55 22.42 3.56 5.51
N LYS A 56 21.69 3.12 4.50
CA LYS A 56 21.96 3.43 3.10
C LYS A 56 20.62 3.73 2.44
N VAL A 57 20.52 4.97 2.00
CA VAL A 57 19.41 5.56 1.25
C VAL A 57 19.04 4.62 0.11
N LEU A 58 17.80 4.12 0.12
CA LEU A 58 17.20 3.50 -1.07
C LEU A 58 17.05 4.62 -2.11
N SER A 59 18.00 4.66 -3.03
CA SER A 59 17.99 5.58 -4.18
C SER A 59 16.97 5.10 -5.20
N TRP A 60 15.69 5.41 -4.95
CA TRP A 60 14.67 5.36 -6.00
C TRP A 60 14.77 6.63 -6.85
N PRO A 61 14.70 6.56 -8.19
CA PRO A 61 14.82 7.75 -9.06
C PRO A 61 13.83 8.88 -8.72
N PHE A 62 12.71 8.54 -8.08
CA PHE A 62 11.66 9.49 -7.68
C PHE A 62 11.97 10.21 -6.36
N LEU A 63 12.65 9.54 -5.41
CA LEU A 63 13.06 10.17 -4.13
C LEU A 63 14.19 11.20 -4.32
N MET A 64 14.89 11.15 -5.45
CA MET A 64 15.95 12.11 -5.81
C MET A 64 15.47 13.22 -6.75
N ARG A 65 14.19 13.20 -7.19
CA ARG A 65 13.61 14.30 -7.96
C ARG A 65 13.16 15.38 -6.99
N ARG A 66 14.09 16.27 -6.62
CA ARG A 66 13.74 17.57 -6.02
C ARG A 66 12.59 18.17 -6.81
N LEU A 67 11.50 18.52 -6.13
CA LEU A 67 10.47 19.41 -6.64
C LEU A 67 11.18 20.65 -7.18
N SER A 68 11.26 20.75 -8.51
CA SER A 68 11.85 21.89 -9.19
C SER A 68 10.72 22.78 -9.70
N PRO A 69 10.86 24.11 -9.62
CA PRO A 69 9.84 25.04 -10.08
C PRO A 69 9.66 24.95 -11.59
N SER A 70 8.44 25.21 -12.03
CA SER A 70 7.95 25.28 -13.40
C SER A 70 8.94 25.93 -14.39
N SER A 71 9.21 25.21 -15.48
CA SER A 71 9.73 25.77 -16.73
C SER A 71 8.58 25.81 -17.72
N ASP A 72 8.17 27.02 -18.09
CA ASP A 72 7.16 27.26 -19.13
C ASP A 72 7.68 26.80 -20.49
N PHE A 73 6.90 25.96 -21.18
CA PHE A 73 6.99 25.83 -22.63
C PHE A 73 5.58 25.84 -23.21
N SER A 74 5.32 26.88 -23.99
CA SER A 74 4.11 27.07 -24.78
C SER A 74 4.18 26.18 -26.01
N GLY A 75 3.18 25.31 -26.15
CA GLY A 75 2.88 24.54 -27.34
C GLY A 75 1.40 24.20 -27.29
N ALA A 76 0.59 24.93 -28.06
CA ALA A 76 -0.84 24.70 -28.20
C ALA A 76 -1.11 23.38 -28.92
N LEU A 77 -2.13 22.62 -28.48
CA LEU A 77 -3.03 21.79 -29.29
C LEU A 77 -4.18 21.25 -28.40
N GLU A 78 -5.41 21.46 -28.90
CA GLU A 78 -6.72 20.92 -28.47
C GLU A 78 -7.23 21.20 -27.03
N PRO A 79 -8.53 21.53 -26.85
CA PRO A 79 -9.16 21.44 -25.54
C PRO A 79 -9.35 19.95 -25.22
N GLU A 80 -8.27 19.28 -24.82
CA GLU A 80 -8.38 18.02 -24.10
C GLU A 80 -9.30 18.30 -22.92
N LEU A 81 -10.51 17.72 -22.96
CA LEU A 81 -11.38 17.63 -21.80
C LEU A 81 -10.52 16.99 -20.71
N LYS A 82 -9.94 17.81 -19.82
CA LYS A 82 -9.09 17.33 -18.73
C LYS A 82 -9.90 16.29 -17.99
N ALA A 83 -9.56 15.02 -18.17
CA ALA A 83 -10.29 13.93 -17.57
C ALA A 83 -10.27 14.15 -16.05
N SER A 84 -11.45 14.12 -15.43
CA SER A 84 -11.59 14.16 -13.98
C SER A 84 -10.70 13.09 -13.35
N LEU A 85 -9.96 13.42 -12.30
CA LEU A 85 -9.05 12.48 -11.65
C LEU A 85 -9.81 11.34 -10.93
N PHE A 86 -10.96 11.67 -10.34
CA PHE A 86 -11.78 10.74 -9.59
C PHE A 86 -12.92 10.20 -10.45
N ASP A 87 -13.46 9.06 -10.03
CA ASP A 87 -14.63 8.42 -10.63
C ASP A 87 -14.37 8.00 -12.11
N GLN A 88 -13.10 7.76 -12.46
CA GLN A 88 -12.64 7.28 -13.77
C GLN A 88 -11.89 5.96 -13.66
N PRO A 89 -11.94 5.09 -14.69
CA PRO A 89 -11.08 3.92 -14.78
C PRO A 89 -9.60 4.32 -14.78
N LEU A 90 -8.75 3.55 -14.10
CA LEU A 90 -7.31 3.82 -14.07
C LEU A 90 -6.68 3.81 -15.48
N SER A 91 -7.23 3.04 -16.41
CA SER A 91 -6.79 3.00 -17.82
C SER A 91 -6.99 4.32 -18.56
N ILE A 92 -7.88 5.21 -18.10
CA ILE A 92 -8.14 6.52 -18.71
C ILE A 92 -7.23 7.60 -18.11
N ILE A 93 -6.98 7.54 -16.81
CA ILE A 93 -6.24 8.59 -16.09
C ILE A 93 -4.74 8.32 -15.97
N CYS A 94 -4.30 7.06 -16.15
CA CYS A 94 -2.88 6.75 -16.20
C CYS A 94 -2.30 7.16 -17.55
N GLY A 95 -1.14 7.81 -17.53
CA GLY A 95 -0.45 8.26 -18.74
C GLY A 95 0.18 7.10 -19.52
N GLU A 96 0.83 7.44 -20.63
CA GLU A 96 1.58 6.49 -21.45
C GLU A 96 2.53 5.65 -20.58
N ASN A 97 2.50 4.31 -20.75
CA ASN A 97 3.18 3.30 -19.92
C ASN A 97 2.57 3.03 -18.53
N ASP A 98 1.26 3.24 -18.37
CA ASP A 98 0.52 2.99 -17.12
C ASP A 98 1.01 3.84 -15.94
N THR A 99 1.52 5.04 -16.23
CA THR A 99 2.04 5.93 -15.19
C THR A 99 0.89 6.55 -14.39
N LEU A 100 0.89 6.41 -13.06
CA LEU A 100 -0.14 6.99 -12.20
C LEU A 100 -0.24 8.52 -12.38
N PRO A 101 -1.41 9.15 -12.19
CA PRO A 101 -1.52 10.61 -12.19
C PRO A 101 -0.59 11.25 -11.16
N ARG A 102 0.05 12.38 -11.51
CA ARG A 102 1.01 13.07 -10.62
C ARG A 102 0.47 13.34 -9.21
N PRO A 103 -0.76 13.86 -9.02
CA PRO A 103 -1.27 14.09 -7.67
C PRO A 103 -1.34 12.82 -6.82
N ILE A 104 -1.63 11.68 -7.44
CA ILE A 104 -1.68 10.37 -6.75
C ILE A 104 -0.28 9.92 -6.37
N GLN A 105 0.72 10.09 -7.26
CA GLN A 105 2.12 9.82 -6.95
C GLN A 105 2.64 10.68 -5.80
N ASP A 106 2.30 11.96 -5.78
CA ASP A 106 2.72 12.91 -4.75
C ASP A 106 2.09 12.56 -3.39
N ILE A 107 0.80 12.24 -3.36
CA ILE A 107 0.12 11.76 -2.14
C ILE A 107 0.78 10.48 -1.63
N LEU A 108 1.01 9.48 -2.48
CA LEU A 108 1.68 8.23 -2.11
C LEU A 108 3.08 8.49 -1.53
N THR A 109 3.84 9.41 -2.14
CA THR A 109 5.18 9.80 -1.67
C THR A 109 5.11 10.44 -0.29
N ILE A 110 4.19 11.37 -0.06
CA ILE A 110 4.00 12.00 1.25
C ILE A 110 3.57 10.97 2.30
N LEU A 111 2.70 10.01 1.94
CA LEU A 111 2.28 8.94 2.84
C LEU A 111 3.42 7.98 3.18
N CYS A 112 4.31 7.65 2.23
CA CYS A 112 5.54 6.91 2.52
C CYS A 112 6.44 7.64 3.54
N LEU A 113 6.59 8.96 3.37
CA LEU A 113 7.52 9.76 4.18
C LEU A 113 6.97 10.10 5.56
N LYS A 114 5.69 10.46 5.66
CA LYS A 114 5.06 10.99 6.88
C LYS A 114 4.07 10.01 7.53
N GLY A 115 3.54 9.04 6.80
CA GLY A 115 2.58 8.06 7.31
C GLY A 115 3.09 7.28 8.53
N PRO A 116 4.32 6.71 8.51
CA PRO A 116 4.84 5.92 9.62
C PRO A 116 4.94 6.67 10.95
N SER A 117 5.08 8.00 10.93
CA SER A 117 5.15 8.86 12.11
C SER A 117 3.82 9.56 12.45
N THR A 118 2.75 9.27 11.70
CA THR A 118 1.43 9.90 11.90
C THR A 118 0.49 8.98 12.66
N GLU A 119 0.14 9.35 13.88
CA GLU A 119 -0.75 8.57 14.75
C GLU A 119 -2.19 8.47 14.20
N GLY A 120 -2.67 7.25 13.99
CA GLY A 120 -4.02 6.98 13.49
C GLY A 120 -4.20 7.32 12.01
N ILE A 121 -3.12 7.31 11.22
CA ILE A 121 -3.21 7.50 9.76
C ILE A 121 -4.20 6.50 9.13
N PHE A 122 -4.98 6.95 8.14
CA PHE A 122 -6.15 6.26 7.55
C PHE A 122 -7.35 5.99 8.48
N ARG A 123 -7.17 5.95 9.80
CA ARG A 123 -8.26 5.80 10.79
C ARG A 123 -8.93 7.13 11.14
N LYS A 124 -8.14 8.16 11.47
CA LYS A 124 -8.65 9.47 11.88
C LYS A 124 -9.31 10.19 10.70
N ALA A 125 -10.43 10.86 11.00
CA ALA A 125 -11.11 11.73 10.04
C ALA A 125 -10.31 13.01 9.77
N ALA A 126 -10.57 13.63 8.63
CA ALA A 126 -10.09 14.96 8.27
C ALA A 126 -11.26 15.94 8.22
N ASN A 127 -10.96 17.24 8.17
CA ASN A 127 -11.99 18.26 7.98
C ASN A 127 -12.77 18.00 6.67
N GLU A 128 -14.08 17.86 6.78
CA GLU A 128 -15.00 17.53 5.67
C GLU A 128 -14.91 18.53 4.52
N LYS A 129 -14.93 19.83 4.85
CA LYS A 129 -14.87 20.91 3.87
C LYS A 129 -13.54 20.88 3.12
N ALA A 130 -12.42 20.82 3.85
CA ALA A 130 -11.09 20.75 3.25
C ALA A 130 -10.92 19.50 2.36
N ARG A 131 -11.56 18.37 2.73
CA ARG A 131 -11.56 17.16 1.90
C ARG A 131 -12.26 17.37 0.57
N LYS A 132 -13.46 17.95 0.59
CA LYS A 132 -14.23 18.24 -0.63
C LYS A 132 -13.49 19.21 -1.53
N GLU A 133 -13.01 20.31 -0.96
CA GLU A 133 -12.23 21.33 -1.68
C GLU A 133 -10.98 20.73 -2.33
N LEU A 134 -10.22 19.90 -1.60
CA LEU A 134 -9.04 19.24 -2.17
C LEU A 134 -9.42 18.26 -3.28
N LYS A 135 -10.47 17.45 -3.11
CA LYS A 135 -10.95 16.53 -4.17
C LYS A 135 -11.35 17.31 -5.44
N GLU A 136 -12.11 18.40 -5.27
CA GLU A 136 -12.57 19.24 -6.38
C GLU A 136 -11.39 19.91 -7.12
N GLU A 137 -10.43 20.47 -6.38
CA GLU A 137 -9.25 21.11 -6.96
C GLU A 137 -8.40 20.11 -7.76
N LEU A 138 -8.21 18.89 -7.24
CA LEU A 138 -7.51 17.82 -7.94
C LEU A 138 -8.27 17.35 -9.20
N ASN A 139 -9.60 17.30 -9.15
CA ASN A 139 -10.44 16.94 -10.30
C ASN A 139 -10.35 17.95 -11.45
N CYS A 140 -10.25 19.24 -11.12
CA CYS A 140 -10.10 20.31 -12.11
C CYS A 140 -8.67 20.42 -12.68
N GLY A 141 -7.73 19.59 -12.22
CA GLY A 141 -6.32 19.67 -12.59
C GLY A 141 -5.63 20.91 -12.00
N GLY A 142 -6.09 21.36 -10.84
CA GLY A 142 -5.52 22.47 -10.08
C GLY A 142 -4.13 22.16 -9.55
N ALA A 143 -3.29 23.20 -9.43
CA ALA A 143 -1.95 23.07 -8.87
C ALA A 143 -2.01 23.24 -7.35
N VAL A 144 -1.88 22.14 -6.61
CA VAL A 144 -1.93 22.12 -5.14
C VAL A 144 -0.57 21.78 -4.55
N ASP A 145 -0.10 22.60 -3.60
CA ASP A 145 1.06 22.26 -2.77
C ASP A 145 0.66 21.22 -1.69
N LEU A 146 0.67 19.95 -2.09
CA LEU A 146 0.26 18.83 -1.25
C LEU A 146 1.17 18.66 -0.01
N GLU A 147 2.43 19.09 -0.06
CA GLU A 147 3.39 18.89 1.03
C GLU A 147 3.01 19.69 2.30
N ARG A 148 2.33 20.82 2.11
CA ARG A 148 1.86 21.70 3.19
C ARG A 148 0.55 21.27 3.81
N LEU A 149 -0.15 20.32 3.21
CA LEU A 149 -1.45 19.87 3.69
C LEU A 149 -1.31 18.86 4.84
N PRO A 150 -2.31 18.78 5.75
CA PRO A 150 -2.31 17.78 6.81
C PRO A 150 -2.28 16.35 6.24
N VAL A 151 -1.42 15.49 6.81
CA VAL A 151 -1.26 14.10 6.32
C VAL A 151 -2.58 13.30 6.42
N HIS A 152 -3.38 13.56 7.46
CA HIS A 152 -4.71 12.97 7.59
C HIS A 152 -5.65 13.37 6.44
N LEU A 153 -5.58 14.62 5.97
CA LEU A 153 -6.38 15.07 4.82
C LEU A 153 -6.01 14.30 3.55
N LEU A 154 -4.69 14.20 3.28
CA LEU A 154 -4.18 13.44 2.13
C LEU A 154 -4.58 11.97 2.18
N ALA A 155 -4.51 11.33 3.37
CA ALA A 155 -4.92 9.95 3.55
C ALA A 155 -6.43 9.74 3.29
N VAL A 156 -7.29 10.66 3.74
CA VAL A 156 -8.73 10.52 3.48
C VAL A 156 -9.05 10.77 2.00
N VAL A 157 -8.42 11.77 1.36
CA VAL A 157 -8.59 12.00 -0.09
C VAL A 157 -8.07 10.82 -0.91
N PHE A 158 -6.97 10.19 -0.49
CA PHE A 158 -6.48 8.97 -1.12
C PHE A 158 -7.48 7.80 -0.98
N LYS A 159 -8.14 7.65 0.17
CA LYS A 159 -9.23 6.67 0.32
C LYS A 159 -10.42 6.98 -0.59
N ASP A 160 -10.77 8.25 -0.74
CA ASP A 160 -11.82 8.68 -1.67
C ASP A 160 -11.44 8.32 -3.12
N PHE A 161 -10.16 8.48 -3.49
CA PHE A 161 -9.65 8.08 -4.80
C PHE A 161 -9.81 6.56 -5.01
N LEU A 162 -9.32 5.74 -4.08
CA LEU A 162 -9.48 4.28 -4.14
C LEU A 162 -10.94 3.85 -4.29
N ARG A 163 -11.83 4.46 -3.51
CA ARG A 163 -13.27 4.16 -3.53
C ARG A 163 -13.91 4.51 -4.87
N SER A 164 -13.44 5.58 -5.50
CA SER A 164 -13.98 6.11 -6.76
C SER A 164 -13.58 5.31 -7.99
N ILE A 165 -12.57 4.42 -7.89
CA ILE A 165 -12.15 3.58 -9.03
C ILE A 165 -13.31 2.65 -9.43
N PRO A 166 -13.82 2.73 -10.68
CA PRO A 166 -14.83 1.81 -11.20
C PRO A 166 -14.33 0.36 -11.14
N LEU A 167 -15.22 -0.59 -10.84
CA LEU A 167 -14.88 -2.01 -10.59
C LEU A 167 -13.87 -2.24 -9.45
N LYS A 168 -13.50 -1.20 -8.69
CA LYS A 168 -12.51 -1.18 -7.60
C LYS A 168 -11.09 -1.54 -8.02
N LEU A 169 -10.16 -1.24 -7.11
CA LEU A 169 -8.73 -1.48 -7.35
C LEU A 169 -8.41 -2.97 -7.53
N LEU A 170 -9.03 -3.86 -6.74
CA LEU A 170 -8.79 -5.30 -6.83
C LEU A 170 -9.62 -6.01 -7.92
N SER A 171 -10.37 -5.26 -8.74
CA SER A 171 -11.26 -5.80 -9.77
C SER A 171 -12.36 -6.69 -9.21
N SER A 172 -13.61 -6.20 -9.23
CA SER A 172 -14.78 -6.99 -8.83
C SER A 172 -14.93 -8.28 -9.64
N ASP A 173 -14.52 -8.28 -10.90
CA ASP A 173 -14.51 -9.48 -11.77
C ASP A 173 -13.64 -10.62 -11.23
N LEU A 174 -12.66 -10.31 -10.36
CA LEU A 174 -11.77 -11.29 -9.73
C LEU A 174 -12.23 -11.67 -8.31
N PHE A 175 -13.41 -11.22 -7.85
CA PHE A 175 -13.88 -11.40 -6.47
C PHE A 175 -13.83 -12.86 -6.02
N GLU A 176 -14.42 -13.77 -6.79
CA GLU A 176 -14.46 -15.20 -6.45
C GLU A 176 -13.05 -15.82 -6.41
N GLU A 177 -12.14 -15.38 -7.29
CA GLU A 177 -10.76 -15.84 -7.25
C GLU A 177 -10.02 -15.36 -6.01
N TRP A 178 -10.26 -14.11 -5.59
CA TRP A 178 -9.71 -13.58 -4.33
C TRP A 178 -10.22 -14.38 -3.13
N MET A 179 -11.52 -14.68 -3.08
CA MET A 179 -12.10 -15.45 -1.97
C MET A 179 -11.57 -16.88 -1.96
N GLY A 180 -11.50 -17.54 -3.12
CA GLY A 180 -10.92 -18.89 -3.23
C GLY A 180 -9.45 -18.94 -2.82
N ALA A 181 -8.65 -17.92 -3.17
CA ALA A 181 -7.26 -17.83 -2.69
C ALA A 181 -7.20 -17.71 -1.17
N LEU A 182 -8.08 -16.91 -0.54
CA LEU A 182 -8.14 -16.73 0.91
C LEU A 182 -8.57 -17.98 1.69
N GLU A 183 -9.34 -18.87 1.08
CA GLU A 183 -9.75 -20.16 1.68
C GLU A 183 -8.61 -21.17 1.79
N THR A 184 -7.47 -20.92 1.13
CA THR A 184 -6.26 -21.74 1.21
C THR A 184 -5.74 -21.77 2.65
N GLN A 185 -5.58 -22.98 3.20
CA GLN A 185 -5.23 -23.19 4.60
C GLN A 185 -3.75 -22.91 4.88
N ASP A 186 -2.88 -23.44 4.02
CA ASP A 186 -1.44 -23.20 4.12
C ASP A 186 -1.13 -21.73 3.80
N GLU A 187 -0.27 -21.11 4.62
CA GLU A 187 0.02 -19.68 4.51
C GLU A 187 0.86 -19.35 3.27
N GLU A 188 1.84 -20.18 2.94
CA GLU A 188 2.72 -19.97 1.79
C GLU A 188 1.94 -20.18 0.48
N GLU A 189 1.15 -21.25 0.41
CA GLU A 189 0.26 -21.51 -0.73
C GLU A 189 -0.78 -20.39 -0.88
N ARG A 190 -1.37 -19.89 0.22
CA ARG A 190 -2.30 -18.76 0.18
C ARG A 190 -1.64 -17.50 -0.37
N ILE A 191 -0.42 -17.20 0.07
CA ILE A 191 0.34 -16.05 -0.45
C ILE A 191 0.57 -16.20 -1.95
N GLU A 192 0.93 -17.38 -2.43
CA GLU A 192 1.18 -17.62 -3.84
C GLU A 192 -0.11 -17.54 -4.67
N ALA A 193 -1.21 -18.11 -4.18
CA ALA A 193 -2.53 -17.98 -4.81
C ALA A 193 -2.95 -16.50 -4.92
N LEU A 194 -2.79 -15.70 -3.86
CA LEU A 194 -3.10 -14.27 -3.88
C LEU A 194 -2.24 -13.50 -4.90
N LYS A 195 -0.95 -13.84 -5.05
CA LYS A 195 -0.10 -13.24 -6.09
C LYS A 195 -0.56 -13.62 -7.49
N GLN A 196 -0.99 -14.86 -7.70
CA GLN A 196 -1.50 -15.31 -9.00
C GLN A 196 -2.74 -14.52 -9.40
N VAL A 197 -3.69 -14.30 -8.47
CA VAL A 197 -4.85 -13.44 -8.72
C VAL A 197 -4.43 -11.99 -8.98
N ALA A 198 -3.49 -11.45 -8.18
CA ALA A 198 -2.95 -10.10 -8.39
C ALA A 198 -2.34 -9.89 -9.78
N ASN A 199 -1.66 -10.92 -10.32
CA ASN A 199 -1.04 -10.86 -11.64
C ASN A 199 -2.05 -10.82 -12.80
N LYS A 200 -3.33 -11.15 -12.55
CA LYS A 200 -4.42 -11.00 -13.52
C LYS A 200 -5.00 -9.58 -13.57
N LEU A 201 -4.66 -8.73 -12.60
CA LEU A 201 -5.15 -7.34 -12.57
C LEU A 201 -4.68 -6.56 -13.80
N PRO A 202 -5.48 -5.60 -14.28
CA PRO A 202 -4.99 -4.60 -15.23
C PRO A 202 -3.71 -3.95 -14.70
N ARG A 203 -2.77 -3.67 -15.60
CA ARG A 203 -1.44 -3.16 -15.23
C ARG A 203 -1.49 -1.88 -14.38
N PRO A 204 -2.35 -0.88 -14.66
CA PRO A 204 -2.54 0.28 -13.78
C PRO A 204 -2.99 -0.08 -12.35
N ASN A 205 -3.90 -1.04 -12.22
CA ASN A 205 -4.42 -1.51 -10.93
C ASN A 205 -3.31 -2.19 -10.12
N LEU A 206 -2.56 -3.11 -10.75
CA LEU A 206 -1.44 -3.79 -10.11
C LEU A 206 -0.35 -2.80 -9.67
N LEU A 207 -0.06 -1.78 -10.48
CA LEU A 207 0.90 -0.74 -10.13
C LEU A 207 0.46 0.04 -8.88
N LEU A 208 -0.77 0.55 -8.86
CA LEU A 208 -1.31 1.27 -7.70
C LEU A 208 -1.36 0.38 -6.46
N LEU A 209 -1.75 -0.89 -6.60
CA LEU A 209 -1.79 -1.86 -5.51
C LEU A 209 -0.40 -2.07 -4.90
N LYS A 210 0.65 -2.23 -5.72
CA LYS A 210 2.03 -2.36 -5.24
C LYS A 210 2.47 -1.14 -4.41
N HIS A 211 2.19 0.06 -4.90
CA HIS A 211 2.51 1.29 -4.16
C HIS A 211 1.73 1.39 -2.84
N LEU A 212 0.44 1.04 -2.85
CA LEU A 212 -0.39 1.05 -1.66
C LEU A 212 0.11 0.05 -0.62
N VAL A 213 0.33 -1.21 -0.99
CA VAL A 213 0.85 -2.24 -0.08
C VAL A 213 2.18 -1.82 0.52
N TYR A 214 3.05 -1.18 -0.26
CA TYR A 214 4.30 -0.62 0.24
C TYR A 214 4.09 0.45 1.31
N VAL A 215 3.23 1.45 1.06
CA VAL A 215 2.85 2.48 2.05
C VAL A 215 2.32 1.82 3.34
N LEU A 216 1.40 0.87 3.22
CA LEU A 216 0.80 0.18 4.37
C LEU A 216 1.83 -0.63 5.15
N CYS A 217 2.78 -1.27 4.47
CA CYS A 217 3.88 -1.99 5.10
C CYS A 217 4.80 -1.05 5.89
N LEU A 218 5.13 0.13 5.35
CA LEU A 218 5.93 1.12 6.08
C LEU A 218 5.23 1.62 7.34
N ILE A 219 3.92 1.87 7.26
CA ILE A 219 3.11 2.32 8.39
C ILE A 219 3.01 1.23 9.47
N SER A 220 2.75 -0.02 9.07
CA SER A 220 2.59 -1.14 10.01
C SER A 220 3.91 -1.51 10.70
N LYS A 221 5.05 -1.41 10.01
CA LYS A 221 6.38 -1.59 10.60
C LYS A 221 6.70 -0.57 11.71
N ASN A 222 5.97 0.55 11.77
CA ASN A 222 6.11 1.57 12.80
C ASN A 222 4.83 1.73 13.65
N ALA A 223 4.06 0.64 13.81
CA ALA A 223 2.78 0.61 14.54
C ALA A 223 2.88 1.15 15.98
N GLU A 224 4.05 1.06 16.63
CA GLU A 224 4.25 1.64 17.96
C GLU A 224 4.04 3.17 18.00
N VAL A 225 4.33 3.85 16.90
CA VAL A 225 4.14 5.31 16.76
C VAL A 225 2.84 5.60 16.01
N SER A 226 2.63 4.97 14.85
CA SER A 226 1.46 5.21 14.02
C SER A 226 0.17 4.70 14.68
N LYS A 227 0.25 3.77 15.63
CA LYS A 227 -0.90 3.08 16.26
C LYS A 227 -1.78 2.36 15.24
N MET A 228 -1.19 1.94 14.13
CA MET A 228 -1.83 1.27 13.00
C MET A 228 -0.99 0.05 12.58
N ASP A 229 -1.35 -1.13 13.08
CA ASP A 229 -0.84 -2.41 12.58
C ASP A 229 -1.53 -2.84 11.27
N SER A 230 -1.13 -3.98 10.69
CA SER A 230 -1.70 -4.50 9.45
C SER A 230 -3.21 -4.74 9.53
N SER A 231 -3.70 -5.22 10.67
CA SER A 231 -5.13 -5.48 10.90
C SER A 231 -5.95 -4.18 10.91
N ASN A 232 -5.50 -3.18 11.67
CA ASN A 232 -6.14 -1.86 11.73
C ASN A 232 -6.15 -1.16 10.36
N LEU A 233 -5.06 -1.28 9.59
CA LEU A 233 -4.98 -0.74 8.24
C LEU A 233 -5.93 -1.46 7.29
N ALA A 234 -6.01 -2.79 7.35
CA ALA A 234 -6.94 -3.58 6.54
C ALA A 234 -8.39 -3.17 6.78
N ILE A 235 -8.79 -2.95 8.04
CA ILE A 235 -10.15 -2.46 8.38
C ILE A 235 -10.42 -1.07 7.78
N CYS A 236 -9.43 -0.17 7.79
CA CYS A 236 -9.61 1.20 7.31
C CYS A 236 -9.60 1.33 5.78
N ILE A 237 -8.84 0.48 5.10
CA ILE A 237 -8.61 0.54 3.64
C ILE A 237 -9.49 -0.45 2.89
N GLY A 238 -9.64 -1.67 3.40
CA GLY A 238 -10.33 -2.80 2.77
C GLY A 238 -11.69 -2.46 2.14
N PRO A 239 -12.59 -1.71 2.81
CA PRO A 239 -13.87 -1.32 2.23
C PRO A 239 -13.80 -0.49 0.94
N ASN A 240 -12.63 0.04 0.59
CA ASN A 240 -12.41 0.83 -0.63
C ASN A 240 -11.74 0.02 -1.75
N MET A 241 -11.39 -1.25 -1.51
CA MET A 241 -10.52 -2.05 -2.38
C MET A 241 -11.27 -3.05 -3.25
N LEU A 242 -12.38 -3.58 -2.76
CA LEU A 242 -13.16 -4.64 -3.40
C LEU A 242 -14.62 -4.57 -2.94
N THR A 243 -15.55 -4.94 -3.82
CA THR A 243 -17.00 -5.05 -3.56
C THR A 243 -17.55 -6.15 -4.45
N LEU A 244 -18.61 -6.81 -4.00
CA LEU A 244 -19.33 -7.80 -4.81
C LEU A 244 -20.02 -7.09 -6.00
N GLU A 245 -20.06 -7.75 -7.16
CA GLU A 245 -20.64 -7.16 -8.39
C GLU A 245 -22.11 -6.75 -8.24
N SER A 246 -22.90 -7.50 -7.46
CA SER A 246 -24.31 -7.20 -7.20
C SER A 246 -24.51 -5.82 -6.55
N ASP A 247 -23.59 -5.42 -5.67
CA ASP A 247 -23.68 -4.17 -4.92
C ASP A 247 -23.30 -2.96 -5.78
N GLN A 248 -22.52 -3.17 -6.84
CA GLN A 248 -22.14 -2.12 -7.77
C GLN A 248 -23.26 -1.74 -8.72
N ASN A 249 -24.00 -2.73 -9.24
CA ASN A 249 -25.16 -2.48 -10.11
C ASN A 249 -26.21 -1.62 -9.38
N LEU A 250 -26.46 -1.90 -8.10
CA LEU A 250 -27.34 -1.09 -7.26
C LEU A 250 -26.83 0.34 -7.07
N SER A 251 -25.52 0.52 -6.88
CA SER A 251 -24.91 1.85 -6.73
C SER A 251 -24.94 2.66 -8.03
N PHE A 252 -24.66 2.02 -9.17
CA PHE A 252 -24.68 2.69 -10.47
C PHE A 252 -26.09 3.06 -10.90
N GLU A 253 -27.06 2.18 -10.66
CA GLU A 253 -28.48 2.44 -10.95
C GLU A 253 -29.03 3.55 -10.04
N ALA A 254 -28.69 3.55 -8.75
CA ALA A 254 -29.04 4.64 -7.84
C ALA A 254 -28.40 5.99 -8.22
N GLN A 255 -27.15 5.98 -8.72
CA GLN A 255 -26.47 7.18 -9.22
C GLN A 255 -27.09 7.69 -10.53
N LYS A 256 -27.47 6.79 -11.43
CA LYS A 256 -28.18 7.11 -12.68
C LYS A 256 -29.55 7.72 -12.39
N ASP A 257 -30.30 7.18 -11.44
CA ASP A 257 -31.60 7.69 -11.03
C ASP A 257 -31.52 9.08 -10.38
N LEU A 258 -30.44 9.36 -9.65
CA LEU A 258 -30.19 10.69 -9.09
C LEU A 258 -29.84 11.70 -10.19
N ASN A 259 -28.98 11.32 -11.14
CA ASN A 259 -28.58 12.20 -12.25
C ASN A 259 -29.74 12.47 -13.22
N ASN A 260 -30.63 11.50 -13.45
CA ASN A 260 -31.80 11.68 -14.31
C ASN A 260 -32.84 12.64 -13.69
N LYS A 261 -32.92 12.71 -12.35
CA LYS A 261 -33.80 13.65 -11.64
C LYS A 261 -33.31 15.10 -11.68
N VAL A 262 -32.02 15.34 -11.87
CA VAL A 262 -31.44 16.70 -11.96
C VAL A 262 -31.63 17.29 -13.36
N CYS A 263 -31.72 16.48 -14.40
CA CYS A 263 -31.91 16.94 -15.79
C CYS A 263 -33.40 17.15 -16.18
N SER A 264 -34.34 16.90 -15.27
CA SER A 264 -35.78 16.96 -15.54
C SER A 264 -36.54 18.02 -14.70
N ALA A 265 -35.82 18.99 -14.13
CA ALA A 265 -36.37 20.18 -13.48
C ALA A 265 -35.87 21.46 -14.18
#